data_AF-A0A841FNW8-F1
#
_entry.id   AF-A0A841FNW8-F1
#
_cell.length_a   1.000
_cell.length_b   1.000
_cell.length_c   1.000
_cell.angle_alpha   90.00
_cell.angle_beta   90.00
_cell.angle_gamma   90.00
#
_symmetry.space_group_name_H-M   'P 1'
#
loop_
_entity.id
_entity.type
_entity.pdbx_description
1 polymer ?
#
loop_
_entity_poly.entity_id
_entity_poly.type
_entity_poly.pdbx_seq_one_letter_code
_entity_poly.pdbx_strand_id
1 'polypeptide(L)'
;MTSDSTSEVVFRDSRDKIVERAKAAGVPYKARSYRDPHNTSRVRQMLEISIPSGREQAAIFVSERAADLLAEANFEDWVALGDYNAVLDKKMNVIEAMISGPAVFLKRAIERLALRQTKVATADEEYASSVVEILEGETSGSVPDWSLPVTVASNTLTVTISPATIRMCIDVFWRPDSAGPRDRRGVSLKIAGVSTSRHDEALEILEQYSRSIFFEIDLLAGLTLILSRRPARDAHGIEFGMQPEGVLKLGQVTNKYASEAVTLYSYGRSAQGMPLLEFLAYYQAIEFFFPSFVNADIHKRVRIKLRDPRFDVESDSDIQKVVAAASGASQGGQPKEREQLRIALEACLEDAEIKDFITNILDSKDFFSAKCNIRGTQALRFEEKGSGSFVRQVADRIYAIRCRIVHSKESPDNDTQPALLPYGSEAQELVRDIALARFVAQKVIIAGSRGRL
;
A
#
# COMPACT_ATOMS: atom_id res chain seq x y z
N MET A 1 -35.62 -5.80 -5.97
CA MET A 1 -36.33 -7.09 -5.88
C MET A 1 -35.95 -7.91 -7.10
N THR A 2 -35.18 -8.99 -6.90
CA THR A 2 -34.73 -9.90 -7.95
C THR A 2 -35.71 -11.08 -8.02
N SER A 3 -36.40 -11.24 -9.15
CA SER A 3 -37.19 -12.45 -9.42
C SER A 3 -36.28 -13.47 -10.12
N ASP A 4 -36.03 -14.61 -9.49
CA ASP A 4 -35.38 -15.77 -10.11
C ASP A 4 -36.42 -16.53 -10.94
N SER A 5 -36.40 -16.35 -12.26
CA SER A 5 -37.13 -17.21 -13.20
C SER A 5 -36.14 -18.03 -14.02
N THR A 6 -36.09 -19.33 -13.77
CA THR A 6 -35.25 -20.35 -14.44
C THR A 6 -35.73 -20.71 -15.85
N SER A 7 -36.36 -19.76 -16.58
CA SER A 7 -36.57 -19.92 -18.01
C SER A 7 -35.23 -19.81 -18.74
N GLU A 8 -34.98 -20.66 -19.73
CA GLU A 8 -33.80 -20.58 -20.61
C GLU A 8 -33.77 -19.20 -21.29
N VAL A 9 -33.03 -18.24 -20.70
CA VAL A 9 -32.92 -16.88 -21.24
C VAL A 9 -31.96 -16.93 -22.43
N VAL A 10 -32.49 -16.62 -23.61
CA VAL A 10 -31.72 -16.44 -24.84
C VAL A 10 -31.41 -14.96 -25.00
N PHE A 11 -30.13 -14.60 -25.00
CA PHE A 11 -29.68 -13.21 -25.08
C PHE A 11 -29.61 -12.67 -26.51
N ARG A 12 -29.46 -13.56 -27.50
CA ARG A 12 -29.29 -13.26 -28.94
C ARG A 12 -28.03 -12.45 -29.26
N ASP A 13 -26.99 -12.64 -28.47
CA ASP A 13 -25.67 -12.04 -28.63
C ASP A 13 -24.56 -12.99 -28.12
N SER A 14 -23.32 -12.50 -28.01
CA SER A 14 -22.17 -13.30 -27.56
C SER A 14 -22.31 -13.91 -26.15
N ARG A 15 -23.32 -13.52 -25.35
CA ARG A 15 -23.63 -14.19 -24.08
C ARG A 15 -24.16 -15.60 -24.27
N ASP A 16 -24.82 -15.90 -25.39
CA ASP A 16 -25.28 -17.26 -25.68
C ASP A 16 -24.07 -18.19 -25.88
N LYS A 17 -23.03 -17.73 -26.60
CA LYS A 17 -21.76 -18.45 -26.75
C LYS A 17 -21.06 -18.67 -25.40
N ILE A 18 -21.10 -17.68 -24.51
CA ILE A 18 -20.54 -17.80 -23.16
C ILE A 18 -21.30 -18.85 -22.35
N VAL A 19 -22.64 -18.87 -22.44
CA VAL A 19 -23.49 -19.87 -21.78
C VAL A 19 -23.17 -21.29 -22.24
N GLU A 20 -23.01 -21.51 -23.55
CA GLU A 20 -22.63 -22.82 -24.09
C GLU A 20 -21.28 -23.29 -23.55
N ARG A 21 -20.29 -22.40 -23.52
CA ARG A 21 -18.96 -22.68 -22.98
C ARG A 21 -18.99 -22.94 -21.47
N ALA A 22 -19.73 -22.14 -20.71
CA ALA A 22 -19.92 -22.33 -19.27
C ALA A 22 -20.59 -23.68 -18.98
N LYS A 23 -21.61 -24.06 -19.75
CA LYS A 23 -22.28 -25.36 -19.67
C LYS A 23 -21.33 -26.52 -19.97
N ALA A 24 -20.49 -26.39 -21.00
CA ALA A 24 -19.50 -27.41 -21.37
C ALA A 24 -18.41 -27.60 -20.30
N ALA A 25 -18.00 -26.52 -19.63
CA ALA A 25 -16.98 -26.54 -18.59
C ALA A 25 -17.53 -26.76 -17.16
N GLY A 26 -18.86 -26.88 -16.99
CA GLY A 26 -19.49 -27.03 -15.68
C GLY A 26 -19.40 -25.79 -14.79
N VAL A 27 -19.25 -24.60 -15.39
CA VAL A 27 -19.20 -23.31 -14.68
C VAL A 27 -20.64 -22.84 -14.43
N PRO A 28 -21.06 -22.57 -13.18
CA PRO A 28 -22.41 -22.09 -12.90
C PRO A 28 -22.68 -20.74 -13.56
N TYR A 29 -23.88 -20.57 -14.10
CA TYR A 29 -24.32 -19.31 -14.71
C TYR A 29 -25.81 -19.07 -14.44
N LYS A 30 -26.22 -17.81 -14.48
CA LYS A 30 -27.64 -17.41 -14.44
C LYS A 30 -27.87 -16.08 -15.14
N ALA A 31 -29.05 -15.93 -15.73
CA ALA A 31 -29.48 -14.63 -16.25
C ALA A 31 -30.01 -13.77 -15.10
N ARG A 32 -29.64 -12.49 -15.09
CA ARG A 32 -30.20 -11.48 -14.19
C ARG A 32 -30.80 -10.33 -14.95
N SER A 33 -31.91 -9.83 -14.44
CA SER A 33 -32.47 -8.55 -14.86
C SER A 33 -32.05 -7.46 -13.88
N TYR A 34 -31.39 -6.44 -14.40
CA TYR A 34 -30.99 -5.24 -13.67
C TYR A 34 -31.85 -4.06 -14.12
N ARG A 35 -32.51 -3.40 -13.16
CA ARG A 35 -33.26 -2.17 -13.43
C ARG A 35 -32.32 -0.99 -13.26
N ASP A 36 -32.19 -0.18 -14.30
CA ASP A 36 -31.32 1.00 -14.30
C ASP A 36 -31.78 2.00 -13.22
N PRO A 37 -30.91 2.39 -12.28
CA PRO A 37 -31.28 3.28 -11.17
C PRO A 37 -31.58 4.71 -11.64
N HIS A 38 -31.03 5.13 -12.78
CA HIS A 38 -31.26 6.44 -13.37
C HIS A 38 -32.41 6.43 -14.39
N ASN A 39 -32.82 5.24 -14.85
CA ASN A 39 -33.97 5.07 -15.74
C ASN A 39 -34.75 3.79 -15.42
N THR A 40 -35.68 3.90 -14.48
CA THR A 40 -36.45 2.75 -13.96
C THR A 40 -37.32 2.02 -15.00
N SER A 41 -37.49 2.58 -16.19
CA SER A 41 -38.17 1.94 -17.34
C SER A 41 -37.26 1.01 -18.15
N ARG A 42 -35.92 1.15 -18.02
CA ARG A 42 -34.94 0.27 -18.68
C ARG A 42 -34.57 -0.90 -17.77
N VAL A 43 -34.96 -2.09 -18.20
CA VAL A 43 -34.47 -3.36 -17.64
C VAL A 43 -33.39 -3.89 -18.57
N ARG A 44 -32.15 -3.98 -18.09
CA ARG A 44 -31.03 -4.60 -18.80
C ARG A 44 -30.93 -6.05 -18.35
N GLN A 45 -30.85 -6.98 -19.29
CA GLN A 45 -30.46 -8.35 -18.96
C GLN A 45 -28.93 -8.44 -18.88
N MET A 46 -28.42 -9.22 -17.93
CA MET A 46 -27.01 -9.50 -17.72
C MET A 46 -26.84 -11.01 -17.51
N LEU A 47 -25.69 -11.54 -17.92
CA LEU A 47 -25.30 -12.90 -17.61
C LEU A 47 -24.38 -12.87 -16.39
N GLU A 48 -24.70 -13.62 -15.34
CA GLU A 48 -23.81 -13.85 -14.20
C GLU A 48 -23.12 -15.20 -14.40
N ILE A 49 -21.78 -15.22 -14.31
CA ILE A 49 -20.96 -16.43 -14.28
C ILE A 49 -20.32 -16.54 -12.91
N SER A 50 -20.35 -17.72 -12.30
CA SER A 50 -19.74 -17.97 -10.99
C SER A 50 -18.42 -18.72 -11.17
N ILE A 51 -17.30 -18.04 -10.95
CA ILE A 51 -15.96 -18.67 -10.99
C ILE A 51 -15.49 -19.04 -9.58
N PRO A 52 -14.59 -20.03 -9.42
CA PRO A 52 -14.06 -20.40 -8.12
C PRO A 52 -13.31 -19.25 -7.43
N SER A 53 -13.45 -19.15 -6.10
CA SER A 53 -12.71 -18.22 -5.24
C SER A 53 -12.43 -18.86 -3.87
N GLY A 54 -11.46 -19.77 -3.84
CA GLY A 54 -11.19 -20.58 -2.66
C GLY A 54 -12.37 -21.50 -2.33
N ARG A 55 -12.96 -21.33 -1.14
CA ARG A 55 -14.17 -22.06 -0.70
C ARG A 55 -15.46 -21.40 -1.17
N GLU A 56 -15.38 -20.20 -1.73
CA GLU A 56 -16.50 -19.41 -2.20
C GLU A 56 -16.50 -19.34 -3.74
N GLN A 57 -17.48 -18.63 -4.29
CA GLN A 57 -17.56 -18.32 -5.72
C GLN A 57 -17.60 -16.81 -5.92
N ALA A 58 -16.95 -16.33 -6.97
CA ALA A 58 -17.01 -14.96 -7.40
C ALA A 58 -17.93 -14.84 -8.62
N ALA A 59 -18.83 -13.86 -8.58
CA ALA A 59 -19.71 -13.55 -9.70
C ALA A 59 -19.03 -12.57 -10.67
N ILE A 60 -19.01 -12.92 -11.95
CA ILE A 60 -18.68 -12.04 -13.08
C ILE A 60 -19.99 -11.65 -13.75
N PHE A 61 -20.25 -10.35 -13.89
CA PHE A 61 -21.44 -9.85 -14.57
C PHE A 61 -21.08 -9.41 -15.99
N VAL A 62 -21.81 -9.97 -16.96
CA VAL A 62 -21.54 -9.77 -18.38
C VAL A 62 -22.71 -9.03 -19.00
N SER A 63 -22.45 -7.79 -19.41
CA SER A 63 -23.36 -7.01 -20.25
C SER A 63 -23.20 -7.41 -21.72
N GLU A 64 -24.17 -7.04 -22.55
CA GLU A 64 -24.09 -7.17 -24.02
C GLU A 64 -22.78 -6.60 -24.58
N ARG A 65 -22.33 -5.44 -24.09
CA ARG A 65 -21.09 -4.79 -24.54
C ARG A 65 -19.80 -5.53 -24.16
N ALA A 66 -19.82 -6.25 -23.04
CA ALA A 66 -18.68 -7.02 -22.56
C ALA A 66 -18.71 -8.48 -23.03
N ALA A 67 -19.78 -8.89 -23.70
CA ALA A 67 -20.01 -10.28 -24.09
C ALA A 67 -18.97 -10.76 -25.10
N ASP A 68 -18.68 -9.97 -26.13
CA ASP A 68 -17.66 -10.32 -27.14
C ASP A 68 -16.29 -10.53 -26.48
N LEU A 69 -15.96 -9.66 -25.52
CA LEU A 69 -14.69 -9.67 -24.80
C LEU A 69 -14.49 -10.94 -23.96
N LEU A 70 -15.52 -11.36 -23.21
CA LEU A 70 -15.45 -12.59 -22.41
C LEU A 70 -15.59 -13.84 -23.28
N ALA A 71 -16.33 -13.77 -24.39
CA ALA A 71 -16.50 -14.88 -25.33
C ALA A 71 -15.21 -15.29 -26.05
N GLU A 72 -14.19 -14.43 -26.06
CA GLU A 72 -12.83 -14.70 -26.55
C GLU A 72 -11.84 -15.12 -25.43
N ALA A 73 -12.19 -14.89 -24.17
CA ALA A 73 -11.35 -15.18 -23.02
C ALA A 73 -11.45 -16.66 -22.56
N ASN A 74 -10.45 -17.18 -21.83
CA ASN A 74 -10.47 -18.53 -21.22
C ASN A 74 -11.03 -18.48 -19.79
N PHE A 75 -12.24 -17.95 -19.63
CA PHE A 75 -12.81 -17.69 -18.30
C PHE A 75 -13.10 -18.95 -17.48
N GLU A 76 -13.13 -20.11 -18.13
CA GLU A 76 -13.32 -21.42 -17.51
C GLU A 76 -12.11 -21.83 -16.66
N ASP A 77 -10.93 -21.29 -16.98
CA ASP A 77 -9.67 -21.56 -16.29
C ASP A 77 -9.35 -20.49 -15.22
N TRP A 78 -10.29 -19.59 -14.95
CA TRP A 78 -10.10 -18.47 -14.03
C TRP A 78 -10.46 -18.82 -12.60
N VAL A 79 -9.67 -18.30 -11.66
CA VAL A 79 -9.94 -18.34 -10.22
C VAL A 79 -9.83 -16.93 -9.67
N ALA A 80 -10.89 -16.42 -9.06
CA ALA A 80 -10.87 -15.14 -8.39
C ALA A 80 -10.08 -15.23 -7.07
N LEU A 81 -9.27 -14.22 -6.77
CA LEU A 81 -8.36 -14.24 -5.63
C LEU A 81 -8.83 -13.32 -4.51
N GLY A 82 -9.19 -13.90 -3.36
CA GLY A 82 -9.61 -13.16 -2.16
C GLY A 82 -10.77 -12.20 -2.45
N ASP A 83 -10.86 -11.08 -1.75
CA ASP A 83 -11.81 -10.00 -2.01
C ASP A 83 -11.27 -8.95 -2.99
N TYR A 84 -10.22 -9.30 -3.76
CA TYR A 84 -9.63 -8.40 -4.73
C TYR A 84 -10.30 -8.48 -6.10
N ASN A 85 -10.13 -7.41 -6.86
CA ASN A 85 -10.39 -7.37 -8.30
C ASN A 85 -9.22 -8.07 -9.02
N ALA A 86 -9.07 -9.37 -8.77
CA ALA A 86 -7.92 -10.16 -9.20
C ALA A 86 -8.31 -11.58 -9.61
N VAL A 87 -7.60 -12.11 -10.61
CA VAL A 87 -7.84 -13.42 -11.20
C VAL A 87 -6.50 -14.12 -11.45
N LEU A 88 -6.44 -15.40 -11.08
CA LEU A 88 -5.46 -16.36 -11.60
C LEU A 88 -6.03 -16.99 -12.87
N ASP A 89 -5.35 -16.83 -14.00
CA ASP A 89 -5.60 -17.62 -15.20
C ASP A 89 -4.65 -18.84 -15.20
N LYS A 90 -5.22 -20.02 -14.93
CA LYS A 90 -4.45 -21.27 -14.84
C LYS A 90 -3.84 -21.70 -16.16
N LYS A 91 -4.45 -21.34 -17.28
CA LYS A 91 -3.97 -21.73 -18.62
C LYS A 91 -2.77 -20.90 -19.02
N MET A 92 -2.76 -19.62 -18.66
CA MET A 92 -1.65 -18.71 -18.94
C MET A 92 -0.58 -18.68 -17.85
N ASN A 93 -0.84 -19.26 -16.66
CA ASN A 93 0.03 -19.14 -15.48
C ASN A 93 0.30 -17.67 -15.11
N VAL A 94 -0.76 -16.86 -15.14
CA VAL A 94 -0.71 -15.42 -14.86
C VAL A 94 -1.72 -15.06 -13.78
N ILE A 95 -1.25 -14.35 -12.76
CA ILE A 95 -2.11 -13.58 -11.87
C ILE A 95 -2.21 -12.17 -12.44
N GLU A 96 -3.42 -11.66 -12.57
CA GLU A 96 -3.65 -10.26 -12.89
C GLU A 96 -4.58 -9.63 -11.85
N ALA A 97 -4.26 -8.43 -11.40
CA ALA A 97 -5.01 -7.71 -10.38
C ALA A 97 -5.11 -6.23 -10.69
N MET A 98 -6.30 -5.65 -10.50
CA MET A 98 -6.52 -4.22 -10.67
C MET A 98 -5.82 -3.42 -9.59
N ILE A 99 -5.20 -2.30 -10.00
CA ILE A 99 -4.53 -1.35 -9.14
C ILE A 99 -5.41 -0.10 -9.02
N SER A 100 -5.55 0.38 -7.79
CA SER A 100 -6.11 1.69 -7.46
C SER A 100 -5.11 2.48 -6.62
N GLY A 101 -5.43 3.74 -6.37
CA GLY A 101 -4.60 4.63 -5.55
C GLY A 101 -5.30 5.98 -5.38
N PRO A 102 -4.88 6.79 -4.39
CA PRO A 102 -5.47 8.10 -4.15
C PRO A 102 -5.24 9.07 -5.33
N ALA A 103 -4.17 8.89 -6.11
CA ALA A 103 -3.85 9.79 -7.21
C ALA A 103 -4.97 9.88 -8.27
N VAL A 104 -5.55 11.08 -8.43
CA VAL A 104 -6.62 11.42 -9.40
C VAL A 104 -6.23 11.06 -10.85
N PHE A 105 -4.93 11.04 -11.16
CA PHE A 105 -4.41 10.64 -12.47
C PHE A 105 -3.44 9.46 -12.37
N LEU A 106 -3.78 8.45 -11.57
CA LEU A 106 -2.92 7.30 -11.33
C LEU A 106 -2.39 6.66 -12.62
N LYS A 107 -3.26 6.44 -13.62
CA LYS A 107 -2.87 5.91 -14.94
C LYS A 107 -1.75 6.75 -15.58
N ARG A 108 -1.93 8.07 -15.66
CA ARG A 108 -0.95 8.99 -16.26
C ARG A 108 0.33 9.05 -15.43
N ALA A 109 0.24 8.96 -14.10
CA ALA A 109 1.40 8.98 -13.22
C ALA A 109 2.28 7.74 -13.42
N ILE A 110 1.67 6.55 -13.47
CA ILE A 110 2.39 5.30 -13.73
C ILE A 110 2.91 5.25 -15.17
N GLU A 111 2.14 5.72 -16.14
CA GLU A 111 2.58 5.84 -17.53
C GLU A 111 3.81 6.74 -17.67
N ARG A 112 3.82 7.92 -17.02
CA ARG A 112 5.00 8.80 -16.97
C ARG A 112 6.20 8.09 -16.33
N LEU A 113 5.98 7.29 -15.29
CA LEU A 113 7.04 6.50 -14.67
C LEU A 113 7.60 5.44 -15.63
N ALA A 114 6.73 4.73 -16.36
CA ALA A 114 7.11 3.73 -17.35
C ALA A 114 7.93 4.35 -18.49
N LEU A 115 7.44 5.46 -19.06
CA LEU A 115 8.12 6.19 -20.13
C LEU A 115 9.47 6.77 -19.70
N ARG A 116 9.59 7.20 -18.44
CA ARG A 116 10.88 7.67 -17.90
C ARG A 116 11.91 6.55 -17.78
N GLN A 117 11.49 5.32 -17.48
CA GLN A 117 12.42 4.19 -17.44
C GLN A 117 12.91 3.78 -18.83
N THR A 118 12.02 3.79 -19.83
CA THR A 118 12.41 3.53 -21.22
C THR A 118 13.30 4.63 -21.79
N LYS A 119 13.05 5.92 -21.48
CA LYS A 119 13.94 7.03 -21.89
C LYS A 119 15.39 6.87 -21.43
N VAL A 120 15.64 6.22 -20.30
CA VAL A 120 17.03 5.96 -19.86
C VAL A 120 17.61 4.68 -20.46
N ALA A 121 16.79 3.82 -21.06
CA ALA A 121 17.24 2.63 -21.78
C ALA A 121 17.53 2.90 -23.27
N THR A 122 16.85 3.88 -23.88
CA THR A 122 17.03 4.26 -25.30
C THR A 122 17.27 5.76 -25.42
N ALA A 123 18.48 6.15 -25.80
CA ALA A 123 18.88 7.54 -26.02
C ALA A 123 18.33 8.11 -27.36
N ASP A 124 17.05 7.90 -27.67
CA ASP A 124 16.38 8.47 -28.84
C ASP A 124 15.45 9.62 -28.40
N GLU A 125 15.94 10.85 -28.56
CA GLU A 125 15.25 12.10 -28.15
C GLU A 125 13.98 12.41 -28.98
N GLU A 126 13.85 11.84 -30.17
CA GLU A 126 12.80 12.19 -31.15
C GLU A 126 11.43 11.56 -30.80
N TYR A 127 11.42 10.31 -30.31
CA TYR A 127 10.19 9.66 -29.81
C TYR A 127 9.73 10.24 -28.47
N ALA A 128 10.68 10.74 -27.68
CA ALA A 128 10.47 11.31 -26.37
C ALA A 128 9.78 12.69 -26.38
N SER A 129 9.97 13.47 -27.45
CA SER A 129 9.38 14.80 -27.60
C SER A 129 7.92 14.75 -28.03
N SER A 130 7.58 13.83 -28.96
CA SER A 130 6.19 13.62 -29.41
C SER A 130 5.29 13.10 -28.28
N VAL A 131 5.78 12.20 -27.42
CA VAL A 131 5.00 11.68 -26.27
C VAL A 131 4.79 12.74 -25.18
N VAL A 132 5.74 13.67 -24.99
CA VAL A 132 5.57 14.77 -24.01
C VAL A 132 4.59 15.83 -24.53
N GLU A 133 4.64 16.17 -25.83
CA GLU A 133 3.62 17.04 -26.46
C GLU A 133 2.21 16.42 -26.41
N ILE A 134 2.07 15.11 -26.59
CA ILE A 134 0.78 14.40 -26.43
C ILE A 134 0.27 14.45 -24.97
N LEU A 135 1.17 14.50 -23.97
CA LEU A 135 0.80 14.51 -22.55
C LEU A 135 0.45 15.91 -22.03
N GLU A 136 0.87 16.97 -22.71
CA GLU A 136 0.52 18.37 -22.42
C GLU A 136 -0.68 18.86 -23.25
N GLY A 137 -0.99 18.21 -24.37
CA GLY A 137 -2.20 18.45 -25.15
C GLY A 137 -3.38 17.55 -24.76
N GLU A 138 -4.58 18.14 -24.66
CA GLU A 138 -5.85 17.38 -24.68
C GLU A 138 -6.07 16.79 -26.08
N THR A 139 -5.37 15.72 -26.43
CA THR A 139 -5.65 14.99 -27.67
C THR A 139 -6.15 13.58 -27.38
N SER A 140 -7.33 13.31 -27.91
CA SER A 140 -8.11 12.07 -27.90
C SER A 140 -7.51 10.98 -28.82
N GLY A 141 -6.19 10.86 -28.83
CA GLY A 141 -5.47 9.81 -29.56
C GLY A 141 -5.36 8.53 -28.72
N SER A 142 -5.46 7.36 -29.37
CA SER A 142 -5.27 6.06 -28.71
C SER A 142 -3.86 5.99 -28.10
N VAL A 143 -3.79 5.96 -26.77
CA VAL A 143 -2.55 5.87 -26.02
C VAL A 143 -1.85 4.53 -26.32
N PRO A 144 -0.51 4.51 -26.55
CA PRO A 144 0.23 3.26 -26.78
C PRO A 144 0.12 2.29 -25.59
N ASP A 145 0.21 0.98 -25.89
CA ASP A 145 0.31 -0.12 -24.90
C ASP A 145 1.61 0.01 -24.10
N TRP A 146 1.63 0.91 -23.12
CA TRP A 146 2.78 1.06 -22.23
C TRP A 146 2.88 -0.12 -21.27
N SER A 147 4.11 -0.47 -20.90
CA SER A 147 4.36 -1.46 -19.84
C SER A 147 5.53 -0.99 -18.98
N LEU A 148 5.36 -1.17 -17.67
CA LEU A 148 6.38 -0.97 -16.66
C LEU A 148 6.82 -2.35 -16.17
N PRO A 149 7.88 -2.94 -16.74
CA PRO A 149 8.46 -4.17 -16.21
C PRO A 149 9.03 -3.88 -14.82
N VAL A 150 8.79 -4.80 -13.88
CA VAL A 150 9.33 -4.74 -12.53
C VAL A 150 10.30 -5.89 -12.37
N THR A 151 11.58 -5.57 -12.29
CA THR A 151 12.62 -6.57 -12.04
C THR A 151 12.50 -7.02 -10.59
N VAL A 152 12.26 -8.30 -10.37
CA VAL A 152 12.22 -8.93 -9.04
C VAL A 152 13.43 -9.84 -8.88
N ALA A 153 13.87 -10.07 -7.64
CA ALA A 153 15.06 -10.89 -7.39
C ALA A 153 14.91 -12.38 -7.75
N SER A 154 13.69 -12.87 -7.79
CA SER A 154 13.41 -14.22 -8.30
C SER A 154 13.45 -14.25 -9.83
N ASN A 155 14.25 -15.16 -10.39
CA ASN A 155 14.29 -15.39 -11.84
C ASN A 155 13.09 -16.18 -12.37
N THR A 156 12.17 -16.63 -11.51
CA THR A 156 11.07 -17.53 -11.93
C THR A 156 9.78 -16.81 -12.29
N LEU A 157 9.58 -15.60 -11.77
CA LEU A 157 8.34 -14.83 -11.96
C LEU A 157 8.66 -13.51 -12.65
N THR A 158 7.88 -13.15 -13.66
CA THR A 158 7.99 -11.85 -14.33
C THR A 158 6.83 -10.97 -13.89
N VAL A 159 7.13 -9.77 -13.39
CA VAL A 159 6.11 -8.83 -12.92
C VAL A 159 6.06 -7.61 -13.82
N THR A 160 4.86 -7.20 -14.19
CA THR A 160 4.65 -6.00 -15.02
C THR A 160 3.46 -5.20 -14.51
N ILE A 161 3.56 -3.88 -14.56
CA ILE A 161 2.43 -2.97 -14.39
C ILE A 161 2.10 -2.38 -15.75
N SER A 162 0.86 -2.52 -16.19
CA SER A 162 0.44 -2.10 -17.53
C SER A 162 -1.08 -1.90 -17.57
N PRO A 163 -1.65 -1.34 -18.66
CA PRO A 163 -3.09 -1.28 -18.83
C PRO A 163 -3.73 -2.65 -18.59
N ALA A 164 -4.84 -2.64 -17.85
CA ALA A 164 -5.65 -3.80 -17.55
C ALA A 164 -5.98 -4.56 -18.82
N THR A 165 -5.76 -5.88 -18.82
CA THR A 165 -6.21 -6.68 -19.95
C THR A 165 -7.73 -6.70 -20.01
N ILE A 166 -8.22 -7.15 -21.14
CA ILE A 166 -9.63 -7.42 -21.38
C ILE A 166 -10.28 -8.29 -20.28
N ARG A 167 -9.49 -9.16 -19.64
CA ARG A 167 -9.91 -10.07 -18.54
C ARG A 167 -10.37 -9.29 -17.31
N MET A 168 -9.75 -8.14 -17.08
CA MET A 168 -10.07 -7.20 -16.02
C MET A 168 -11.07 -6.11 -16.45
N CYS A 169 -11.28 -5.94 -17.76
CA CYS A 169 -12.22 -4.98 -18.32
C CYS A 169 -13.66 -5.53 -18.41
N ILE A 170 -13.84 -6.83 -18.22
CA ILE A 170 -15.16 -7.43 -18.08
C ILE A 170 -15.66 -7.06 -16.69
N ASP A 171 -16.82 -6.43 -16.65
CA ASP A 171 -17.43 -5.73 -15.52
C ASP A 171 -17.67 -6.65 -14.30
N VAL A 172 -16.59 -7.01 -13.60
CA VAL A 172 -16.71 -7.63 -12.28
C VAL A 172 -17.21 -6.56 -11.28
N PHE A 173 -17.13 -5.24 -11.59
CA PHE A 173 -17.48 -4.14 -10.66
C PHE A 173 -18.16 -2.91 -11.29
N TRP A 174 -19.48 -3.02 -11.47
CA TRP A 174 -20.50 -1.95 -11.36
C TRP A 174 -20.11 -0.53 -11.83
N ARG A 175 -20.18 -0.23 -13.14
CA ARG A 175 -20.64 1.09 -13.64
C ARG A 175 -21.40 0.98 -14.98
N PRO A 176 -22.75 0.92 -14.95
CA PRO A 176 -23.58 0.71 -16.15
C PRO A 176 -23.53 1.81 -17.22
N ASP A 177 -23.04 3.02 -16.91
CA ASP A 177 -23.24 4.22 -17.75
C ASP A 177 -21.97 5.01 -18.10
N SER A 178 -20.77 4.52 -17.79
CA SER A 178 -19.54 5.23 -18.18
C SER A 178 -19.10 4.86 -19.60
N ALA A 179 -19.36 5.77 -20.54
CA ALA A 179 -19.05 5.75 -21.97
C ALA A 179 -17.75 5.02 -22.43
N GLY A 180 -17.87 4.25 -23.53
CA GLY A 180 -16.81 3.99 -24.52
C GLY A 180 -15.85 2.80 -24.28
N PRO A 181 -15.66 1.86 -25.24
CA PRO A 181 -14.79 0.68 -25.06
C PRO A 181 -13.28 0.91 -25.17
N ARG A 182 -12.78 2.13 -25.41
CA ARG A 182 -11.42 2.29 -25.98
C ARG A 182 -10.36 3.04 -25.15
N ASP A 183 -10.69 3.72 -24.05
CA ASP A 183 -9.64 4.53 -23.36
C ASP A 183 -9.62 4.51 -21.82
N ARG A 184 -10.51 3.75 -21.19
CA ARG A 184 -10.58 3.63 -19.72
C ARG A 184 -10.16 2.27 -19.18
N ARG A 185 -9.22 1.58 -19.84
CA ARG A 185 -8.57 0.42 -19.21
C ARG A 185 -7.82 0.96 -17.99
N GLY A 186 -8.24 0.55 -16.79
CA GLY A 186 -7.53 0.87 -15.55
C GLY A 186 -6.12 0.29 -15.57
N VAL A 187 -5.37 0.47 -14.51
CA VAL A 187 -4.02 -0.10 -14.40
C VAL A 187 -4.09 -1.43 -13.67
N SER A 188 -3.28 -2.40 -14.09
CA SER A 188 -3.22 -3.73 -13.47
C SER A 188 -1.78 -4.14 -13.18
N LEU A 189 -1.61 -4.97 -12.15
CA LEU A 189 -0.41 -5.74 -11.85
C LEU A 189 -0.56 -7.11 -12.49
N LYS A 190 0.45 -7.56 -13.25
CA LYS A 190 0.50 -8.90 -13.86
C LYS A 190 1.74 -9.63 -13.36
N ILE A 191 1.53 -10.82 -12.81
CA ILE A 191 2.58 -11.72 -12.32
C ILE A 191 2.49 -12.99 -13.16
N ALA A 192 3.44 -13.20 -14.06
CA ALA A 192 3.49 -14.37 -14.94
C ALA A 192 4.55 -15.39 -14.48
N GLY A 193 4.36 -16.66 -14.87
CA GLY A 193 5.19 -17.78 -14.45
C GLY A 193 4.69 -18.47 -13.17
N VAL A 194 3.45 -18.19 -12.76
CA VAL A 194 2.87 -18.72 -11.52
C VAL A 194 2.53 -20.19 -11.72
N SER A 195 3.27 -21.08 -11.06
CA SER A 195 3.14 -22.53 -11.24
C SER A 195 2.03 -23.18 -10.38
N THR A 196 1.40 -22.43 -9.48
CA THR A 196 0.34 -22.96 -8.61
C THR A 196 -1.04 -22.88 -9.26
N SER A 197 -1.85 -23.90 -9.01
CA SER A 197 -3.27 -23.94 -9.34
C SER A 197 -4.18 -23.74 -8.12
N ARG A 198 -3.58 -23.61 -6.92
CA ARG A 198 -4.28 -23.47 -5.64
C ARG A 198 -4.55 -22.00 -5.35
N HIS A 199 -5.78 -21.71 -4.94
CA HIS A 199 -6.23 -20.35 -4.62
C HIS A 199 -5.35 -19.68 -3.56
N ASP A 200 -5.13 -20.33 -2.42
CA ASP A 200 -4.47 -19.69 -1.27
C ASP A 200 -3.00 -19.35 -1.56
N GLU A 201 -2.31 -20.23 -2.29
CA GLU A 201 -0.92 -20.00 -2.73
C GLU A 201 -0.85 -18.85 -3.75
N ALA A 202 -1.79 -18.79 -4.71
CA ALA A 202 -1.85 -17.71 -5.67
C ALA A 202 -2.19 -16.35 -5.02
N LEU A 203 -3.09 -16.35 -4.03
CA LEU A 203 -3.42 -15.17 -3.25
C LEU A 203 -2.21 -14.69 -2.44
N GLU A 204 -1.48 -15.60 -1.78
CA GLU A 204 -0.26 -15.26 -1.05
C GLU A 204 0.81 -14.63 -1.97
N ILE A 205 1.01 -15.20 -3.17
CA ILE A 205 1.91 -14.63 -4.19
C ILE A 205 1.45 -13.22 -4.57
N LEU A 206 0.17 -13.03 -4.92
CA LEU A 206 -0.37 -11.74 -5.29
C LEU A 206 -0.07 -10.69 -4.23
N GLU A 207 -0.45 -10.98 -2.99
CA GLU A 207 -0.33 -10.02 -1.91
C GLU A 207 1.13 -9.75 -1.52
N GLN A 208 2.00 -10.77 -1.50
CA GLN A 208 3.41 -10.61 -1.17
C GLN A 208 4.13 -9.71 -2.19
N TYR A 209 3.91 -9.98 -3.49
CA TYR A 209 4.52 -9.20 -4.57
C TYR A 209 3.93 -7.80 -4.64
N SER A 210 2.59 -7.65 -4.56
CA SER A 210 1.97 -6.33 -4.62
C SER A 210 2.44 -5.43 -3.47
N ARG A 211 2.48 -5.93 -2.23
CA ARG A 211 2.96 -5.15 -1.06
C ARG A 211 4.38 -4.64 -1.28
N SER A 212 5.27 -5.53 -1.73
CA SER A 212 6.69 -5.21 -1.88
C SER A 212 6.92 -4.18 -2.99
N ILE A 213 6.29 -4.42 -4.14
CA ILE A 213 6.41 -3.55 -5.31
C ILE A 213 5.75 -2.19 -5.04
N PHE A 214 4.56 -2.17 -4.44
CA PHE A 214 3.82 -0.92 -4.20
C PHE A 214 4.49 -0.06 -3.15
N PHE A 215 5.04 -0.67 -2.10
CA PHE A 215 5.81 0.07 -1.10
C PHE A 215 7.09 0.65 -1.70
N GLU A 216 7.84 -0.10 -2.51
CA GLU A 216 9.02 0.44 -3.19
C GLU A 216 8.67 1.55 -4.20
N ILE A 217 7.58 1.40 -4.97
CA ILE A 217 7.09 2.47 -5.86
C ILE A 217 6.73 3.73 -5.06
N ASP A 218 6.13 3.58 -3.87
CA ASP A 218 5.80 4.72 -3.01
C ASP A 218 7.05 5.39 -2.43
N LEU A 219 8.01 4.60 -1.94
CA LEU A 219 9.29 5.08 -1.40
C LEU A 219 10.07 5.89 -2.44
N LEU A 220 10.09 5.36 -3.65
CA LEU A 220 10.82 5.94 -4.75
C LEU A 220 9.98 7.10 -5.32
N ALA A 221 8.88 6.81 -6.01
CA ALA A 221 8.19 7.79 -6.84
C ALA A 221 7.11 8.60 -6.10
N GLY A 222 6.92 8.38 -4.79
CA GLY A 222 5.85 9.00 -4.02
C GLY A 222 4.44 8.52 -4.43
N LEU A 223 4.35 7.43 -5.20
CA LEU A 223 3.11 6.92 -5.76
C LEU A 223 2.53 5.78 -4.92
N THR A 224 1.46 6.09 -4.19
CA THR A 224 0.76 5.09 -3.39
C THR A 224 -0.12 4.22 -4.28
N LEU A 225 0.19 2.93 -4.35
CA LEU A 225 -0.59 1.92 -5.06
C LEU A 225 -1.25 0.97 -4.05
N ILE A 226 -2.48 0.56 -4.34
CA ILE A 226 -3.22 -0.44 -3.58
C ILE A 226 -3.92 -1.41 -4.54
N LEU A 227 -4.12 -2.65 -4.12
CA LEU A 227 -4.96 -3.58 -4.86
C LEU A 227 -6.43 -3.13 -4.76
N SER A 228 -7.11 -3.03 -5.90
CA SER A 228 -8.53 -2.72 -5.90
C SER A 228 -9.31 -3.89 -5.31
N ARG A 229 -10.20 -3.59 -4.36
CA ARG A 229 -11.08 -4.57 -3.74
C ARG A 229 -12.45 -4.56 -4.40
N ARG A 230 -13.11 -5.71 -4.35
CA ARG A 230 -14.51 -5.84 -4.75
C ARG A 230 -15.32 -5.02 -3.74
N PRO A 231 -16.12 -4.03 -4.16
CA PRO A 231 -16.92 -3.28 -3.22
C PRO A 231 -17.82 -4.26 -2.46
N ALA A 232 -17.76 -4.23 -1.12
CA ALA A 232 -18.92 -4.59 -0.32
C ALA A 232 -20.08 -3.71 -0.82
N ARG A 233 -21.29 -4.25 -0.87
CA ARG A 233 -22.44 -3.74 -1.64
C ARG A 233 -22.80 -2.24 -1.51
N ASP A 234 -22.17 -1.46 -0.63
CA ASP A 234 -22.47 -0.04 -0.38
C ASP A 234 -21.19 0.80 -0.10
N ALA A 235 -20.32 1.02 -1.09
CA ALA A 235 -19.19 1.95 -0.92
C ALA A 235 -19.02 2.89 -2.13
N HIS A 236 -19.45 4.14 -1.95
CA HIS A 236 -19.09 5.25 -2.82
C HIS A 236 -17.74 5.82 -2.37
N GLY A 237 -16.72 5.72 -3.23
CA GLY A 237 -15.39 6.25 -2.96
C GLY A 237 -15.29 7.76 -3.18
N ILE A 238 -14.56 8.44 -2.30
CA ILE A 238 -14.10 9.83 -2.42
C ILE A 238 -12.63 9.78 -2.89
N GLU A 239 -12.29 10.52 -3.93
CA GLU A 239 -10.92 10.64 -4.46
C GLU A 239 -10.19 11.81 -3.76
N PHE A 240 -8.96 11.59 -3.30
CA PHE A 240 -8.07 12.64 -2.77
C PHE A 240 -6.74 12.63 -3.53
N GLY A 241 -6.40 13.74 -4.19
CA GLY A 241 -5.29 13.81 -5.14
C GLY A 241 -3.91 14.09 -4.53
N MET A 242 -2.90 13.51 -5.19
CA MET A 242 -1.49 13.97 -5.18
C MET A 242 -0.96 14.03 -6.61
N GLN A 243 -0.04 14.96 -6.85
CA GLN A 243 0.86 14.96 -8.00
C GLN A 243 2.16 14.24 -7.60
N PRO A 244 2.72 13.35 -8.45
CA PRO A 244 4.03 12.76 -8.19
C PRO A 244 5.14 13.78 -8.37
N GLU A 245 5.98 13.95 -7.36
CA GLU A 245 7.26 14.64 -7.45
C GLU A 245 8.39 13.59 -7.42
N GLY A 246 9.30 13.67 -8.40
CA GLY A 246 10.50 12.84 -8.45
C GLY A 246 10.80 12.21 -9.82
N VAL A 247 12.09 12.09 -10.14
CA VAL A 247 12.61 11.34 -11.30
C VAL A 247 13.12 10.01 -10.77
N LEU A 248 12.59 8.88 -11.24
CA LEU A 248 13.02 7.58 -10.74
C LEU A 248 13.03 6.43 -11.73
N LYS A 249 14.05 5.60 -11.54
CA LYS A 249 14.13 4.24 -12.06
C LYS A 249 13.73 3.30 -10.94
N LEU A 250 12.77 2.40 -11.18
CA LEU A 250 12.62 1.25 -10.30
C LEU A 250 13.88 0.40 -10.49
N GLY A 251 14.58 0.15 -9.38
CA GLY A 251 15.62 -0.87 -9.35
C GLY A 251 15.01 -2.27 -9.33
N GLN A 252 15.84 -3.25 -8.98
CA GLN A 252 15.38 -4.59 -8.67
C GLN A 252 14.69 -4.58 -7.30
N VAL A 253 13.41 -4.97 -7.27
CA VAL A 253 12.64 -5.17 -6.04
C VAL A 253 13.18 -6.40 -5.34
N THR A 254 13.71 -6.21 -4.13
CA THR A 254 14.49 -7.25 -3.45
C THR A 254 13.92 -7.66 -2.11
N ASN A 255 13.15 -6.83 -1.42
CA ASN A 255 12.78 -7.08 -0.03
C ASN A 255 11.33 -7.53 0.12
N LYS A 256 11.07 -8.38 1.11
CA LYS A 256 9.72 -8.70 1.60
C LYS A 256 9.40 -7.83 2.80
N TYR A 257 8.22 -7.23 2.81
CA TYR A 257 7.78 -6.38 3.92
C TYR A 257 6.61 -7.00 4.70
N ALA A 258 6.50 -6.67 5.99
CA ALA A 258 5.40 -7.12 6.83
C ALA A 258 4.07 -6.52 6.35
N SER A 259 3.08 -7.39 6.10
CA SER A 259 1.78 -6.99 5.54
C SER A 259 1.07 -5.95 6.40
N GLU A 260 1.06 -6.17 7.71
CA GLU A 260 0.36 -5.34 8.67
C GLU A 260 0.93 -3.92 8.69
N ALA A 261 2.25 -3.80 8.73
CA ALA A 261 2.93 -2.50 8.74
C ALA A 261 2.75 -1.74 7.42
N VAL A 262 2.87 -2.42 6.27
CA VAL A 262 2.63 -1.79 4.96
C VAL A 262 1.19 -1.34 4.81
N THR A 263 0.23 -2.12 5.32
CA THR A 263 -1.20 -1.76 5.27
C THR A 263 -1.48 -0.52 6.11
N LEU A 264 -0.93 -0.44 7.34
CA LEU A 264 -1.04 0.75 8.19
C LEU A 264 -0.38 1.98 7.55
N TYR A 265 0.78 1.79 6.93
CA TYR A 265 1.46 2.85 6.18
C TYR A 265 0.62 3.35 4.98
N SER A 266 0.10 2.45 4.15
CA SER A 266 -0.77 2.79 3.01
C SER A 266 -2.08 3.43 3.46
N TYR A 267 -2.59 3.06 4.65
CA TYR A 267 -3.74 3.72 5.26
C TYR A 267 -3.42 5.19 5.60
N GLY A 268 -2.25 5.46 6.18
CA GLY A 268 -1.76 6.83 6.39
C GLY A 268 -1.67 7.62 5.09
N ARG A 269 -1.09 7.04 4.03
CA ARG A 269 -1.04 7.66 2.69
C ARG A 269 -2.43 7.98 2.12
N SER A 270 -3.44 7.19 2.46
CA SER A 270 -4.83 7.38 1.99
C SER A 270 -5.63 8.35 2.84
N ALA A 271 -5.14 8.70 4.04
CA ALA A 271 -5.78 9.60 5.00
C ALA A 271 -5.34 11.07 4.84
N GLN A 272 -4.75 11.44 3.70
CA GLN A 272 -4.30 12.80 3.44
C GLN A 272 -5.45 13.81 3.61
N GLY A 273 -5.16 14.94 4.26
CA GLY A 273 -6.18 15.92 4.63
C GLY A 273 -6.91 15.60 5.94
N MET A 274 -6.58 14.47 6.59
CA MET A 274 -6.97 14.14 7.95
C MET A 274 -5.73 14.03 8.85
N PRO A 275 -5.11 15.16 9.28
CA PRO A 275 -3.77 15.17 9.87
C PRO A 275 -3.58 14.25 11.08
N LEU A 276 -4.58 14.16 11.95
CA LEU A 276 -4.52 13.32 13.15
C LEU A 276 -4.52 11.84 12.78
N LEU A 277 -5.38 11.45 11.83
CA LEU A 277 -5.49 10.07 11.36
C LEU A 277 -4.24 9.65 10.62
N GLU A 278 -3.73 10.52 9.73
CA GLU A 278 -2.51 10.29 8.98
C GLU A 278 -1.30 10.08 9.91
N PHE A 279 -1.13 10.96 10.91
CA PHE A 279 -0.06 10.82 11.91
C PHE A 279 -0.18 9.50 12.69
N LEU A 280 -1.38 9.17 13.17
CA LEU A 280 -1.59 7.93 13.94
C LEU A 280 -1.33 6.68 13.12
N ALA A 281 -1.70 6.67 11.83
CA ALA A 281 -1.46 5.53 10.96
C ALA A 281 0.04 5.27 10.77
N TYR A 282 0.86 6.31 10.56
CA TYR A 282 2.32 6.17 10.50
C TYR A 282 2.92 5.75 11.85
N TYR A 283 2.41 6.30 12.96
CA TYR A 283 2.84 5.87 14.29
C TYR A 283 2.57 4.38 14.53
N GLN A 284 1.37 3.89 14.19
CA GLN A 284 1.00 2.49 14.32
C GLN A 284 1.88 1.58 13.44
N ALA A 285 2.24 2.03 12.23
CA ALA A 285 3.18 1.31 11.37
C ALA A 285 4.57 1.17 12.02
N ILE A 286 5.02 2.19 12.77
CA ILE A 286 6.27 2.15 13.56
C ILE A 286 6.11 1.21 14.77
N GLU A 287 5.01 1.37 15.53
CA GLU A 287 4.70 0.61 16.74
C GLU A 287 4.65 -0.91 16.51
N PHE A 288 4.19 -1.33 15.32
CA PHE A 288 4.18 -2.73 14.91
C PHE A 288 5.53 -3.43 15.13
N PHE A 289 6.65 -2.71 14.98
CA PHE A 289 7.98 -3.28 15.11
C PHE A 289 8.61 -3.13 16.51
N PHE A 290 7.95 -2.46 17.46
CA PHE A 290 8.47 -2.30 18.82
C PHE A 290 8.91 -3.63 19.46
N PRO A 291 8.10 -4.71 19.43
CA PRO A 291 8.52 -5.96 20.03
C PRO A 291 9.80 -6.52 19.40
N SER A 292 9.93 -6.44 18.08
CA SER A 292 11.09 -6.95 17.33
C SER A 292 12.37 -6.19 17.69
N PHE A 293 12.34 -4.86 17.70
CA PHE A 293 13.52 -4.05 17.98
C PHE A 293 13.91 -4.08 19.47
N VAL A 294 12.92 -4.07 20.37
CA VAL A 294 13.17 -4.20 21.82
C VAL A 294 13.80 -5.55 22.13
N ASN A 295 13.29 -6.64 21.56
CA ASN A 295 13.88 -7.96 21.75
C ASN A 295 15.30 -8.04 21.18
N ALA A 296 15.54 -7.49 20.00
CA ALA A 296 16.88 -7.45 19.40
C ALA A 296 17.89 -6.67 20.27
N ASP A 297 17.48 -5.54 20.83
CA ASP A 297 18.30 -4.76 21.77
C ASP A 297 18.58 -5.54 23.07
N ILE A 298 17.57 -6.17 23.66
CA ILE A 298 17.72 -7.04 24.84
C ILE A 298 18.73 -8.16 24.55
N HIS A 299 18.57 -8.87 23.43
CA HIS A 299 19.51 -9.92 23.03
C HIS A 299 20.92 -9.40 22.85
N LYS A 300 21.10 -8.21 22.26
CA LYS A 300 22.40 -7.56 22.10
C LYS A 300 23.04 -7.28 23.46
N ARG A 301 22.31 -6.66 24.40
CA ARG A 301 22.80 -6.33 25.74
C ARG A 301 23.18 -7.58 26.54
N VAL A 302 22.32 -8.61 26.53
CA VAL A 302 22.60 -9.90 27.19
C VAL A 302 23.83 -10.56 26.57
N ARG A 303 23.93 -10.62 25.24
CA ARG A 303 25.07 -11.21 24.54
C ARG A 303 26.39 -10.51 24.86
N ILE A 304 26.38 -9.18 24.99
CA ILE A 304 27.58 -8.41 25.40
C ILE A 304 28.02 -8.82 26.81
N LYS A 305 27.09 -8.98 27.75
CA LYS A 305 27.40 -9.39 29.13
C LYS A 305 27.94 -10.81 29.20
N LEU A 306 27.32 -11.76 28.50
CA LEU A 306 27.74 -13.17 28.48
C LEU A 306 29.08 -13.39 27.76
N ARG A 307 29.49 -12.48 26.88
CA ARG A 307 30.77 -12.54 26.17
C ARG A 307 31.92 -11.90 26.95
N ASP A 308 31.65 -11.23 28.07
CA ASP A 308 32.72 -10.69 28.91
C ASP A 308 33.50 -11.87 29.53
N PRO A 309 34.81 -12.02 29.28
CA PRO A 309 35.58 -13.14 29.82
C PRO A 309 35.67 -13.13 31.36
N ARG A 310 35.25 -12.04 32.01
CA ARG A 310 35.16 -11.93 33.47
C ARG A 310 33.80 -12.37 34.02
N PHE A 311 32.85 -12.71 33.16
CA PHE A 311 31.54 -13.19 33.57
C PHE A 311 31.66 -14.60 34.16
N ASP A 312 31.19 -14.75 35.40
CA ASP A 312 31.13 -16.04 36.08
C ASP A 312 29.67 -16.54 36.16
N VAL A 313 29.44 -17.75 35.65
CA VAL A 313 28.11 -18.39 35.64
C VAL A 313 27.67 -18.77 37.05
N GLU A 314 28.61 -19.03 37.96
CA GLU A 314 28.29 -19.43 39.34
C GLU A 314 28.10 -18.22 40.27
N SER A 315 28.36 -17.00 39.79
CA SER A 315 28.22 -15.76 40.56
C SER A 315 26.81 -15.20 40.45
N ASP A 316 26.05 -15.26 41.55
CA ASP A 316 24.71 -14.67 41.66
C ASP A 316 24.70 -13.18 41.24
N SER A 317 25.77 -12.45 41.53
CA SER A 317 25.90 -11.03 41.17
C SER A 317 26.01 -10.81 39.65
N ASP A 318 26.64 -11.72 38.93
CA ASP A 318 26.77 -11.66 37.49
C ASP A 318 25.49 -12.15 36.80
N ILE A 319 24.83 -13.18 37.34
CA ILE A 319 23.48 -13.58 36.92
C ILE A 319 22.50 -12.41 37.07
N GLN A 320 22.52 -11.69 38.20
CA GLN A 320 21.66 -10.52 38.41
C GLN A 320 21.90 -9.42 37.37
N LYS A 321 23.15 -9.17 36.95
CA LYS A 321 23.46 -8.19 35.88
C LYS A 321 22.88 -8.62 34.54
N VAL A 322 22.87 -9.92 34.24
CA VAL A 322 22.24 -10.46 33.02
C VAL A 322 20.72 -10.33 33.09
N VAL A 323 20.11 -10.69 34.22
CA VAL A 323 18.66 -10.53 34.46
C VAL A 323 18.24 -9.06 34.35
N ALA A 324 19.02 -8.13 34.91
CA ALA A 324 18.78 -6.70 34.79
C ALA A 324 18.91 -6.20 33.33
N ALA A 325 19.89 -6.70 32.58
CA ALA A 325 20.02 -6.40 31.16
C ALA A 325 18.82 -6.91 30.35
N ALA A 326 18.27 -8.07 30.73
CA ALA A 326 17.10 -8.68 30.08
C ALA A 326 15.77 -8.00 30.43
N SER A 327 15.60 -7.57 31.68
CA SER A 327 14.32 -7.06 32.20
C SER A 327 14.03 -5.60 31.83
N GLY A 328 15.03 -4.87 31.31
CA GLY A 328 14.92 -3.42 31.10
C GLY A 328 14.84 -2.64 32.42
N ALA A 329 14.89 -1.30 32.33
CA ALA A 329 14.89 -0.41 33.51
C ALA A 329 13.52 -0.27 34.21
N SER A 330 12.55 -1.14 33.91
CA SER A 330 11.18 -1.10 34.44
C SER A 330 10.91 -2.30 35.34
N GLN A 331 10.41 -2.04 36.56
CA GLN A 331 9.78 -3.05 37.40
C GLN A 331 8.56 -3.61 36.64
N GLY A 332 8.71 -4.75 35.96
CA GLY A 332 7.63 -5.36 35.15
C GLY A 332 8.04 -5.88 33.76
N GLY A 333 9.31 -5.78 33.36
CA GLY A 333 9.86 -6.58 32.25
C GLY A 333 9.72 -6.00 30.83
N GLN A 334 8.97 -4.92 30.61
CA GLN A 334 8.87 -4.24 29.31
C GLN A 334 9.20 -2.74 29.42
N PRO A 335 10.03 -2.16 28.52
CA PRO A 335 10.25 -0.72 28.47
C PRO A 335 8.93 0.02 28.23
N LYS A 336 8.80 1.23 28.78
CA LYS A 336 7.65 2.11 28.48
C LYS A 336 7.63 2.44 26.99
N GLU A 337 6.45 2.68 26.42
CA GLU A 337 6.22 2.98 24.99
C GLU A 337 7.21 4.02 24.42
N ARG A 338 7.44 5.13 25.13
CA ARG A 338 8.44 6.15 24.74
C ARG A 338 9.84 5.58 24.54
N GLU A 339 10.25 4.66 25.40
CA GLU A 339 11.56 4.01 25.32
C GLU A 339 11.58 2.95 24.20
N GLN A 340 10.48 2.24 23.98
CA GLN A 340 10.35 1.32 22.84
C GLN A 340 10.50 2.07 21.51
N LEU A 341 9.88 3.24 21.38
CA LEU A 341 10.03 4.11 20.21
C LEU A 341 11.48 4.56 20.01
N ARG A 342 12.18 4.97 21.07
CA ARG A 342 13.60 5.34 20.99
C ARG A 342 14.46 4.17 20.50
N ILE A 343 14.29 2.99 21.10
CA ILE A 343 15.03 1.77 20.70
C ILE A 343 14.77 1.45 19.23
N ALA A 344 13.51 1.51 18.78
CA ALA A 344 13.15 1.24 17.39
C ALA A 344 13.81 2.24 16.43
N LEU A 345 13.75 3.53 16.72
CA LEU A 345 14.34 4.57 15.88
C LEU A 345 15.87 4.50 15.86
N GLU A 346 16.52 4.30 17.01
CA GLU A 346 17.98 4.15 17.10
C GLU A 346 18.50 2.90 16.37
N ALA A 347 17.67 1.87 16.23
CA ALA A 347 18.02 0.69 15.46
C ALA A 347 17.89 0.90 13.93
N CYS A 348 17.15 1.92 13.49
CA CYS A 348 16.78 2.10 12.09
C CYS A 348 17.36 3.36 11.43
N LEU A 349 17.82 4.33 12.21
CA LEU A 349 18.15 5.67 11.74
C LEU A 349 19.47 6.17 12.31
N GLU A 350 20.18 6.94 11.49
CA GLU A 350 21.35 7.71 11.92
C GLU A 350 21.01 9.19 12.08
N ASP A 351 21.66 9.86 13.02
CA ASP A 351 21.47 11.29 13.28
C ASP A 351 21.69 12.14 12.02
N ALA A 352 22.69 11.81 11.20
CA ALA A 352 23.01 12.55 9.97
C ALA A 352 21.89 12.46 8.94
N GLU A 353 21.27 11.28 8.81
CA GLU A 353 20.22 11.02 7.83
C GLU A 353 18.94 11.79 8.14
N ILE A 354 18.52 11.82 9.41
CA ILE A 354 17.32 12.58 9.78
C ILE A 354 17.56 14.09 9.63
N LYS A 355 18.78 14.56 9.96
CA LYS A 355 19.15 15.98 9.78
C LYS A 355 19.13 16.38 8.31
N ASP A 356 19.66 15.54 7.44
CA ASP A 356 19.64 15.73 5.98
C ASP A 356 18.20 15.78 5.47
N PHE A 357 17.35 14.82 5.87
CA PHE A 357 15.93 14.82 5.50
C PHE A 357 15.22 16.11 5.93
N ILE A 358 15.40 16.55 7.17
CA ILE A 358 14.72 17.76 7.67
C ILE A 358 15.24 19.04 6.99
N THR A 359 16.53 19.11 6.71
CA THR A 359 17.17 20.33 6.21
C THR A 359 17.08 20.45 4.69
N ASN A 360 17.34 19.36 3.96
CA ASN A 360 17.52 19.41 2.51
C ASN A 360 16.30 18.87 1.75
N ILE A 361 15.56 17.92 2.31
CA ILE A 361 14.40 17.32 1.63
C ILE A 361 13.10 18.04 2.01
N LEU A 362 12.89 18.23 3.32
CA LEU A 362 11.68 18.88 3.84
C LEU A 362 11.80 20.41 3.92
N ASP A 363 13.03 20.94 3.81
CA ASP A 363 13.34 22.37 3.95
C ASP A 363 12.62 23.03 5.13
N SER A 364 12.67 22.37 6.30
CA SER A 364 11.87 22.74 7.47
C SER A 364 12.71 22.90 8.74
N LYS A 365 14.03 23.11 8.60
CA LYS A 365 14.94 23.30 9.74
C LYS A 365 14.45 24.37 10.72
N ASP A 366 13.96 25.50 10.19
CA ASP A 366 13.46 26.59 11.01
C ASP A 366 12.21 26.21 11.82
N PHE A 367 11.29 25.46 11.21
CA PHE A 367 10.10 24.95 11.89
C PHE A 367 10.45 24.07 13.09
N PHE A 368 11.44 23.19 12.94
CA PHE A 368 11.82 22.26 14.00
C PHE A 368 12.75 22.89 15.05
N SER A 369 13.51 23.92 14.70
CA SER A 369 14.44 24.60 15.62
C SER A 369 13.83 25.79 16.38
N ALA A 370 12.75 26.38 15.85
CA ALA A 370 12.03 27.48 16.50
C ALA A 370 11.16 27.00 17.69
N LYS A 371 10.62 27.97 18.44
CA LYS A 371 9.62 27.71 19.49
C LYS A 371 8.46 26.95 18.85
N CYS A 372 8.19 25.74 19.34
CA CYS A 372 7.29 24.81 18.67
C CYS A 372 5.87 25.35 18.51
N ASN A 373 5.35 25.31 17.28
CA ASN A 373 3.96 25.65 16.96
C ASN A 373 2.96 24.64 17.56
N ILE A 374 3.43 23.45 17.92
CA ILE A 374 2.64 22.40 18.58
C ILE A 374 2.99 22.36 20.06
N ARG A 375 2.02 22.61 20.93
CA ARG A 375 2.21 22.60 22.39
C ARG A 375 2.68 21.22 22.87
N GLY A 376 3.54 21.20 23.89
CA GLY A 376 4.07 19.94 24.45
C GLY A 376 5.17 19.28 23.65
N THR A 377 5.48 19.77 22.46
CA THR A 377 6.63 19.32 21.69
C THR A 377 7.86 20.15 22.04
N GLN A 378 9.04 19.53 21.95
CA GLN A 378 10.31 20.19 22.16
C GLN A 378 10.93 20.57 20.80
N ALA A 379 11.66 21.68 20.79
CA ALA A 379 12.43 22.11 19.64
C ALA A 379 13.63 21.18 19.46
N LEU A 380 13.92 20.83 18.21
CA LEU A 380 15.03 19.96 17.85
C LEU A 380 16.34 20.75 17.81
N ARG A 381 17.37 20.23 18.47
CA ARG A 381 18.69 20.84 18.54
C ARG A 381 19.64 20.17 17.56
N PHE A 382 19.88 20.84 16.43
CA PHE A 382 20.70 20.31 15.33
C PHE A 382 22.21 20.26 15.65
N GLU A 383 22.70 21.17 16.50
CA GLU A 383 24.13 21.42 16.75
C GLU A 383 24.63 20.89 18.11
N GLU A 384 23.90 19.98 18.75
CA GLU A 384 24.20 19.58 20.12
C GLU A 384 25.58 18.87 20.23
N LYS A 385 26.55 19.50 20.91
CA LYS A 385 27.89 18.95 21.21
C LYS A 385 27.89 18.00 22.43
N GLY A 386 26.75 17.39 22.75
CA GLY A 386 26.52 16.58 23.96
C GLY A 386 26.18 15.12 23.69
N SER A 387 26.01 14.32 24.76
CA SER A 387 25.79 12.86 24.73
C SER A 387 24.40 12.40 24.21
N GLY A 388 23.50 13.31 23.85
CA GLY A 388 22.14 12.98 23.40
C GLY A 388 22.07 12.80 21.89
N SER A 389 21.65 11.61 21.43
CA SER A 389 21.39 11.37 20.01
C SER A 389 20.22 12.22 19.51
N PHE A 390 20.36 12.79 18.31
CA PHE A 390 19.31 13.55 17.62
C PHE A 390 18.08 12.68 17.35
N VAL A 391 18.29 11.39 17.04
CA VAL A 391 17.22 10.39 16.89
C VAL A 391 16.32 10.33 18.14
N ARG A 392 16.87 10.43 19.36
CA ARG A 392 16.07 10.44 20.60
C ARG A 392 15.19 11.67 20.72
N GLN A 393 15.68 12.84 20.29
CA GLN A 393 14.86 14.07 20.30
C GLN A 393 13.67 13.94 19.36
N VAL A 394 13.89 13.34 18.18
CA VAL A 394 12.83 13.06 17.20
C VAL A 394 11.83 12.04 17.74
N ALA A 395 12.30 10.96 18.35
CA ALA A 395 11.44 9.97 19.01
C ALA A 395 10.55 10.62 20.08
N ASP A 396 11.14 11.46 20.93
CA ASP A 396 10.43 12.17 22.00
C ASP A 396 9.37 13.12 21.45
N ARG A 397 9.67 13.81 20.36
CA ARG A 397 8.72 14.70 19.67
C ARG A 397 7.55 13.91 19.09
N ILE A 398 7.82 12.82 18.37
CA ILE A 398 6.77 11.94 17.80
C ILE A 398 5.88 11.37 18.90
N TYR A 399 6.48 10.88 20.00
CA TYR A 399 5.73 10.36 21.15
C TYR A 399 4.85 11.44 21.82
N ALA A 400 5.37 12.67 21.98
CA ALA A 400 4.61 13.78 22.55
C ALA A 400 3.38 14.13 21.69
N ILE A 401 3.52 14.16 20.36
CA ILE A 401 2.42 14.39 19.43
C ILE A 401 1.38 13.26 19.55
N ARG A 402 1.82 11.99 19.49
CA ARG A 402 0.92 10.83 19.66
C ARG A 402 0.11 10.92 20.94
N CYS A 403 0.78 11.23 22.06
CA CYS A 403 0.10 11.38 23.33
C CYS A 403 -0.97 12.48 23.31
N ARG A 404 -0.74 13.61 22.65
CA ARG A 404 -1.73 14.69 22.56
C ARG A 404 -2.89 14.39 21.62
N ILE A 405 -2.68 13.56 20.61
CA ILE A 405 -3.78 13.11 19.73
C ILE A 405 -4.67 12.10 20.46
N VAL A 406 -4.09 11.16 21.21
CA VAL A 406 -4.82 10.04 21.85
C VAL A 406 -5.34 10.37 23.25
N HIS A 407 -4.61 11.21 24.00
CA HIS A 407 -4.92 11.49 25.40
C HIS A 407 -5.18 12.98 25.64
N SER A 408 -6.34 13.28 26.23
CA SER A 408 -6.56 14.49 27.01
C SER A 408 -6.08 14.22 28.44
N LYS A 409 -4.79 14.39 28.74
CA LYS A 409 -4.35 14.28 30.14
C LYS A 409 -4.74 15.56 30.88
N GLU A 410 -5.70 15.44 31.78
CA GLU A 410 -5.77 16.32 32.95
C GLU A 410 -4.62 15.95 33.88
N SER A 411 -3.58 16.80 33.94
CA SER A 411 -2.54 16.66 34.97
C SER A 411 -3.08 17.22 36.29
N PRO A 412 -2.76 16.58 37.44
CA PRO A 412 -3.12 17.11 38.76
C PRO A 412 -2.36 18.39 39.12
N ASP A 413 -1.23 18.66 38.46
CA ASP A 413 -0.64 19.99 38.39
C ASP A 413 -1.29 20.75 37.23
N ASN A 414 -1.83 21.93 37.53
CA ASN A 414 -2.67 22.86 36.76
C ASN A 414 -2.19 23.28 35.33
N ASP A 415 -1.26 22.56 34.72
CA ASP A 415 -0.78 22.74 33.35
C ASP A 415 -1.38 21.67 32.43
N THR A 416 -2.71 21.73 32.28
CA THR A 416 -3.49 20.87 31.40
C THR A 416 -3.09 21.17 29.96
N GLN A 417 -2.25 20.31 29.35
CA GLN A 417 -2.02 20.42 27.92
C GLN A 417 -3.25 19.85 27.19
N PRO A 418 -4.04 20.69 26.50
CA PRO A 418 -5.26 20.23 25.85
C PRO A 418 -4.91 19.24 24.75
N ALA A 419 -5.80 18.27 24.55
CA ALA A 419 -5.73 17.35 23.43
C ALA A 419 -5.63 18.13 22.10
N LEU A 420 -4.91 17.56 21.14
CA LEU A 420 -4.82 18.12 19.80
C LEU A 420 -6.13 17.78 19.07
N LEU A 421 -6.94 18.80 18.80
CA LEU A 421 -8.27 18.63 18.22
C LEU A 421 -8.24 18.62 16.68
N PRO A 422 -9.12 17.84 16.02
CA PRO A 422 -9.34 17.96 14.58
C PRO A 422 -9.69 19.41 14.19
N TYR A 423 -9.18 19.88 13.06
CA TYR A 423 -9.42 21.22 12.50
C TYR A 423 -8.90 22.42 13.33
N GLY A 424 -8.20 22.18 14.45
CA GLY A 424 -7.51 23.23 15.18
C GLY A 424 -6.30 23.78 14.42
N SER A 425 -5.83 24.98 14.80
CA SER A 425 -4.62 25.58 14.21
C SER A 425 -3.39 24.68 14.36
N GLU A 426 -3.23 24.02 15.52
CA GLU A 426 -2.14 23.06 15.74
C GLU A 426 -2.22 21.86 14.79
N ALA A 427 -3.42 21.42 14.39
CA ALA A 427 -3.59 20.32 13.45
C ALA A 427 -3.16 20.69 12.02
N GLN A 428 -3.26 21.97 11.64
CA GLN A 428 -2.76 22.46 10.36
C GLN A 428 -1.23 22.53 10.32
N GLU A 429 -0.60 22.73 11.48
CA GLU A 429 0.86 22.78 11.61
C GLU A 429 1.51 21.38 11.61
N LEU A 430 0.72 20.31 11.81
CA LEU A 430 1.21 18.92 11.85
C LEU A 430 1.82 18.43 10.54
N VAL A 431 1.60 19.11 9.41
CA VAL A 431 2.05 18.64 8.08
C VAL A 431 3.53 18.26 8.05
N ARG A 432 4.40 19.04 8.71
CA ARG A 432 5.86 18.76 8.76
C ARG A 432 6.17 17.57 9.68
N ASP A 433 5.48 17.46 10.81
CA ASP A 433 5.61 16.32 11.72
C ASP A 433 5.06 15.01 11.13
N ILE A 434 4.02 15.10 10.31
CA ILE A 434 3.47 13.99 9.53
C ILE A 434 4.49 13.53 8.49
N ALA A 435 5.12 14.46 7.76
CA ALA A 435 6.18 14.13 6.81
C ALA A 435 7.37 13.44 7.50
N LEU A 436 7.74 13.90 8.70
CA LEU A 436 8.76 13.27 9.53
C LEU A 436 8.34 11.88 10.03
N ALA A 437 7.11 11.72 10.53
CA ALA A 437 6.59 10.41 10.96
C ALA A 437 6.51 9.42 9.79
N ARG A 438 6.11 9.88 8.60
CA ARG A 438 6.13 9.09 7.36
C ARG A 438 7.54 8.62 7.02
N PHE A 439 8.51 9.53 7.01
CA PHE A 439 9.92 9.18 6.74
C PHE A 439 10.46 8.15 7.74
N VAL A 440 10.18 8.34 9.04
CA VAL A 440 10.55 7.38 10.08
C VAL A 440 9.87 6.03 9.85
N ALA A 441 8.57 6.00 9.54
CA ALA A 441 7.84 4.77 9.25
C ALA A 441 8.44 4.01 8.05
N GLN A 442 8.82 4.73 6.99
CA GLN A 442 9.51 4.14 5.84
C GLN A 442 10.81 3.44 6.27
N LYS A 443 11.65 4.12 7.05
CA LYS A 443 12.94 3.59 7.51
C LYS A 443 12.77 2.38 8.43
N VAL A 444 11.79 2.43 9.32
CA VAL A 444 11.44 1.33 10.23
C VAL A 444 10.93 0.12 9.45
N ILE A 445 10.05 0.30 8.45
CA ILE A 445 9.57 -0.80 7.59
C ILE A 445 10.72 -1.42 6.79
N ILE A 446 11.64 -0.60 6.26
CA ILE A 446 12.82 -1.07 5.53
C ILE A 446 13.72 -1.93 6.43
N ALA A 447 14.06 -1.42 7.62
CA ALA A 447 14.89 -2.13 8.59
C ALA A 447 14.22 -3.41 9.11
N GLY A 448 12.88 -3.40 9.23
CA GLY A 448 12.06 -4.53 9.63
C GLY A 448 11.70 -5.53 8.52
N SER A 449 12.37 -5.47 7.35
CA SER A 449 12.11 -6.37 6.23
C SER A 449 12.27 -7.86 6.62
N ARG A 450 11.40 -8.72 6.09
CA ARG A 450 11.32 -10.16 6.40
C ARG A 450 12.18 -11.04 5.48
N GLY A 451 13.22 -10.46 4.89
CA GLY A 451 14.13 -11.15 3.96
C GLY A 451 13.94 -10.74 2.50
N ARG A 452 14.46 -11.54 1.58
CA ARG A 452 14.44 -11.26 0.14
C ARG A 452 13.21 -11.84 -0.56
N LEU A 453 12.70 -11.12 -1.58
CA LEU A 453 11.50 -11.44 -2.36
C LEU A 453 11.64 -12.72 -3.18
#